data_AF-A0A358DJ26-F1
#
_entry.id   AF-A0A358DJ26-F1
#
_cell.length_a   1.000
_cell.length_b   1.000
_cell.length_c   1.000
_cell.angle_alpha   90.00
_cell.angle_beta   90.00
_cell.angle_gamma   90.00
#
_symmetry.space_group_name_H-M   'P 1'
#
loop_
_entity.id
_entity.type
_entity.pdbx_description
1 polymer ?
#
loop_
_entity_poly.entity_id
_entity_poly.type
_entity_poly.pdbx_seq_one_letter_code
_entity_poly.pdbx_strand_id
1 'polypeptide(L)'
;NMIFAVSMDYSPLDRRQKKLVIDFVTKELLTPVGIRSLSPKGYNYRPRYAGTSEEKEYAYFNGCAFPWLIGAYIEAYLKVFSMSGLSLADRVMIELEDQMQNDCIGTLSEFYDSSPPFYAHGGYSFAMSVSETLRAKRLIRSFG
;
A
#
# COMPACT_ATOMS: atom_id res chain seq x y z
N ASN A 1 2.99 -0.14 9.16
CA ASN A 1 3.20 1.15 9.85
C ASN A 1 4.60 1.74 9.74
N MET A 2 5.70 0.98 9.88
CA MET A 2 7.07 1.51 9.77
C MET A 2 7.37 2.26 8.46
N ILE A 3 6.57 2.06 7.41
CA ILE A 3 6.71 2.75 6.13
C ILE A 3 6.67 4.28 6.26
N PHE A 4 5.88 4.83 7.18
CA PHE A 4 5.86 6.27 7.44
C PHE A 4 7.18 6.76 7.99
N ALA A 5 7.75 6.05 8.97
CA ALA A 5 9.04 6.43 9.55
C ALA A 5 10.14 6.42 8.48
N VAL A 6 10.06 5.53 7.50
CA VAL A 6 11.03 5.46 6.40
C VAL A 6 10.82 6.55 5.34
N SER A 7 9.56 6.90 5.05
CA SER A 7 9.23 7.88 4.01
C SER A 7 9.56 9.31 4.41
N MET A 8 9.54 9.65 5.70
CA MET A 8 9.84 11.00 6.19
C MET A 8 11.32 11.40 5.96
N ASP A 9 11.55 12.68 5.68
CA ASP A 9 12.90 13.25 5.51
C ASP A 9 13.72 13.11 6.80
N TYR A 10 13.12 13.44 7.94
CA TYR A 10 13.73 13.34 9.27
C TYR A 10 13.36 12.03 9.95
N SER A 11 13.84 10.93 9.36
CA SER A 11 13.65 9.60 9.93
C SER A 11 14.65 9.31 11.06
N PRO A 12 14.23 8.66 12.16
CA PRO A 12 15.16 8.18 13.18
C PRO A 12 15.95 6.95 12.74
N LEU A 13 15.65 6.38 11.56
CA LEU A 13 16.27 5.17 11.04
C LEU A 13 17.46 5.49 10.15
N ASP A 14 18.54 4.71 10.32
CA ASP A 14 19.67 4.73 9.41
C ASP A 14 19.31 4.12 8.04
N ARG A 15 20.16 4.35 7.03
CA ARG A 15 19.92 3.87 5.66
C ARG A 15 19.74 2.35 5.58
N ARG A 16 20.48 1.57 6.37
CA ARG A 16 20.39 0.10 6.38
C ARG A 16 19.05 -0.35 6.97
N GLN A 17 18.62 0.26 8.07
CA GLN A 17 17.33 0.00 8.69
C GLN A 17 16.18 0.35 7.75
N LYS A 18 16.24 1.51 7.09
CA LYS A 18 15.26 1.91 6.07
C LYS A 18 15.13 0.86 4.96
N LYS A 19 16.27 0.38 4.43
CA LYS A 19 16.29 -0.67 3.42
C LYS A 19 15.64 -1.97 3.91
N LEU A 20 15.98 -2.42 5.12
CA LEU A 20 15.39 -3.65 5.70
C LEU A 20 13.87 -3.55 5.86
N VAL A 21 13.36 -2.40 6.28
CA VAL A 21 11.91 -2.16 6.38
C VAL A 21 11.27 -2.23 5.00
N ILE A 22 11.83 -1.56 4.00
CA ILE A 22 11.29 -1.56 2.64
C ILE A 22 11.31 -2.96 2.05
N ASP A 23 12.44 -3.67 2.13
CA ASP A 23 12.57 -5.04 1.63
C ASP A 23 11.49 -5.97 2.23
N PHE A 24 11.20 -5.81 3.52
CA PHE A 24 10.13 -6.55 4.19
C PHE A 24 8.74 -6.16 3.67
N VAL A 25 8.45 -4.86 3.56
CA VAL A 25 7.16 -4.35 3.07
C VAL A 25 6.92 -4.83 1.62
N THR A 26 7.92 -4.68 0.74
CA THR A 26 7.85 -5.14 -0.66
C THR A 26 7.63 -6.64 -0.75
N LYS A 27 8.29 -7.44 0.11
CA LYS A 27 8.21 -8.90 0.04
C LYS A 27 6.91 -9.47 0.62
N GLU A 28 6.41 -8.91 1.72
CA GLU A 28 5.32 -9.55 2.48
C GLU A 28 3.99 -8.79 2.44
N LEU A 29 4.04 -7.45 2.33
CA LEU A 29 2.86 -6.61 2.52
C LEU A 29 2.35 -5.98 1.23
N LEU A 30 3.20 -5.75 0.24
CA LEU A 30 2.81 -5.18 -1.04
C LEU A 30 1.89 -6.14 -1.81
N THR A 31 0.80 -5.58 -2.34
CA THR A 31 -0.19 -6.26 -3.20
C THR A 31 -0.61 -5.31 -4.32
N PRO A 32 -1.29 -5.80 -5.38
CA PRO A 32 -1.77 -4.95 -6.47
C PRO A 32 -2.74 -3.84 -6.02
N VAL A 33 -3.48 -4.04 -4.92
CA VAL A 33 -4.46 -3.10 -4.37
C VAL A 33 -3.92 -2.22 -3.23
N GLY A 34 -2.65 -2.37 -2.84
CA GLY A 34 -2.07 -1.58 -1.73
C GLY A 34 -1.20 -2.39 -0.78
N ILE A 35 -0.99 -1.85 0.42
CA ILE A 35 -0.17 -2.48 1.47
C ILE A 35 -1.07 -3.16 2.50
N ARG A 36 -0.80 -4.45 2.79
CA ARG A 36 -1.48 -5.21 3.86
C ARG A 36 -1.23 -4.62 5.24
N SER A 37 -2.26 -4.64 6.09
CA SER A 37 -2.13 -4.27 7.51
C SER A 37 -1.31 -5.28 8.32
N LEU A 38 -1.32 -6.56 7.92
CA LEU A 38 -0.56 -7.63 8.57
C LEU A 38 0.09 -8.59 7.55
N SER A 39 1.25 -9.14 7.91
CA SER A 39 1.91 -10.16 7.08
C SER A 39 1.05 -11.42 7.00
N PRO A 40 0.95 -12.06 5.81
CA PRO A 40 0.31 -13.37 5.65
C PRO A 40 0.89 -14.48 6.53
N LYS A 41 2.11 -14.29 7.06
CA LYS A 41 2.76 -15.22 7.98
C LYS A 41 2.36 -15.02 9.45
N GLY A 42 1.64 -13.93 9.76
CA GLY A 42 1.15 -13.66 11.10
C GLY A 42 0.03 -14.62 11.48
N TYR A 43 0.05 -15.14 12.70
CA TYR A 43 -0.98 -16.06 13.22
C TYR A 43 -2.41 -15.51 13.10
N ASN A 44 -2.54 -14.20 13.24
CA ASN A 44 -3.79 -13.47 13.22
C ASN A 44 -4.22 -12.96 11.83
N TYR A 45 -3.53 -13.37 10.77
CA TYR A 45 -3.80 -12.86 9.44
C TYR A 45 -5.19 -13.25 8.91
N ARG A 46 -5.97 -12.24 8.51
CA ARG A 46 -7.32 -12.38 7.96
C ARG A 46 -7.43 -11.63 6.64
N PRO A 47 -7.32 -12.30 5.48
CA PRO A 47 -7.21 -11.64 4.18
C PRO A 47 -8.52 -11.06 3.64
N ARG A 48 -9.67 -11.41 4.25
CA ARG A 48 -11.00 -11.06 3.74
C ARG A 48 -11.81 -10.32 4.79
N TYR A 49 -12.46 -9.24 4.36
CA TYR A 49 -13.40 -8.47 5.17
C TYR A 49 -14.80 -9.08 5.07
N ALA A 50 -15.04 -10.17 5.81
CA ALA A 50 -16.27 -10.93 5.74
C ALA A 50 -16.68 -11.49 7.11
N GLY A 51 -17.94 -11.93 7.22
CA GLY A 51 -18.50 -12.48 8.45
C GLY A 51 -19.23 -11.44 9.30
N THR A 52 -19.20 -11.67 10.61
CA THR A 52 -19.79 -10.79 11.64
C THR A 52 -19.08 -9.44 11.70
N SER A 53 -19.68 -8.46 12.38
CA SER A 53 -19.06 -7.14 12.56
C SER A 53 -17.70 -7.21 13.26
N GLU A 54 -17.57 -8.09 14.25
CA GLU A 54 -16.31 -8.30 14.98
C GLU A 54 -15.22 -8.89 14.08
N GLU A 55 -15.56 -9.89 13.25
CA GLU A 55 -14.62 -10.50 12.30
C GLU A 55 -14.17 -9.50 11.23
N LYS A 56 -15.09 -8.65 10.77
CA LYS A 56 -14.81 -7.57 9.82
C LYS A 56 -13.86 -6.53 10.40
N GLU A 57 -14.17 -6.00 11.58
CA GLU A 57 -13.30 -5.06 12.27
C GLU A 57 -11.91 -5.66 12.52
N TYR A 58 -11.87 -6.93 12.91
CA TYR A 58 -10.62 -7.64 13.09
C TYR A 58 -9.81 -7.74 11.78
N ALA A 59 -10.45 -8.12 10.67
CA ALA A 59 -9.79 -8.24 9.36
C ALA A 59 -9.25 -6.90 8.84
N TYR A 60 -9.96 -5.80 9.09
CA TYR A 60 -9.51 -4.45 8.72
C TYR A 60 -8.09 -4.18 9.25
N PHE A 61 -7.85 -4.46 10.53
CA PHE A 61 -6.53 -4.25 11.16
C PHE A 61 -5.56 -5.43 11.00
N ASN A 62 -6.03 -6.62 10.61
CA ASN A 62 -5.22 -7.84 10.61
C ASN A 62 -5.15 -8.57 9.26
N GLY A 63 -5.43 -7.90 8.14
CA GLY A 63 -5.06 -8.46 6.84
C GLY A 63 -5.54 -7.73 5.61
N CYS A 64 -6.50 -6.80 5.70
CA CYS A 64 -6.90 -5.96 4.56
C CYS A 64 -5.72 -5.15 3.97
N ALA A 65 -5.82 -4.81 2.69
CA ALA A 65 -4.83 -4.03 1.97
C ALA A 65 -5.33 -2.60 1.73
N PHE A 66 -4.44 -1.63 1.89
CA PHE A 66 -4.77 -0.20 1.89
C PHE A 66 -4.00 0.55 0.78
N PRO A 67 -4.70 1.09 -0.24
CA PRO A 67 -4.09 1.87 -1.31
C PRO A 67 -3.41 3.15 -0.81
N TRP A 68 -4.00 3.81 0.18
CA TRP A 68 -3.48 5.09 0.69
C TRP A 68 -2.07 4.97 1.32
N LEU A 69 -1.58 3.76 1.59
CA LEU A 69 -0.19 3.54 2.04
C LEU A 69 0.83 3.54 0.89
N ILE A 70 0.39 3.46 -0.37
CA ILE A 70 1.27 3.37 -1.55
C ILE A 70 2.09 4.63 -1.75
N GLY A 71 1.55 5.82 -1.46
CA GLY A 71 2.32 7.06 -1.57
C GLY A 71 3.54 7.05 -0.65
N ALA A 72 3.35 6.71 0.63
CA ALA A 72 4.46 6.58 1.58
C ALA A 72 5.45 5.48 1.17
N TYR A 73 4.95 4.37 0.64
CA TYR A 73 5.79 3.29 0.14
C TYR A 73 6.68 3.72 -1.03
N ILE A 74 6.11 4.35 -2.06
CA ILE A 74 6.85 4.81 -3.23
C ILE A 74 7.88 5.88 -2.84
N GLU A 75 7.51 6.82 -1.98
CA GLU A 75 8.44 7.82 -1.47
C GLU A 75 9.63 7.19 -0.73
N ALA A 76 9.35 6.26 0.20
CA ALA A 76 10.37 5.52 0.93
C ALA A 76 11.29 4.75 -0.03
N TYR A 77 10.70 4.05 -1.01
CA TYR A 77 11.42 3.25 -2.00
C TYR A 77 12.37 4.11 -2.83
N LEU A 78 11.89 5.23 -3.39
CA LEU A 78 12.69 6.15 -4.18
C LEU A 78 13.76 6.87 -3.35
N LYS A 79 13.53 7.17 -2.08
CA LYS A 79 14.56 7.75 -1.19
C LYS A 79 15.72 6.77 -0.93
N VAL A 80 15.46 5.46 -0.88
CA VAL A 80 16.51 4.45 -0.61
C VAL A 80 17.24 4.01 -1.87
N PHE A 81 16.52 3.81 -2.98
CA PHE A 81 17.03 3.24 -4.22
C PHE A 81 17.22 4.25 -5.36
N SER A 82 16.71 5.47 -5.21
CA SER A 82 16.81 6.55 -6.21
C SER A 82 16.33 6.08 -7.58
N MET A 83 17.03 6.45 -8.67
CA MET A 83 16.67 6.10 -10.06
C MET A 83 16.47 4.61 -10.30
N SER A 84 17.20 3.74 -9.58
CA SER A 84 17.05 2.29 -9.75
C SER A 84 15.69 1.76 -9.28
N GLY A 85 14.95 2.55 -8.49
CA GLY A 85 13.65 2.18 -7.98
C GLY A 85 12.45 2.58 -8.85
N LEU A 86 12.66 3.36 -9.91
CA LEU A 86 11.57 3.86 -10.76
C LEU A 86 10.77 2.74 -11.42
N SER A 87 11.44 1.70 -11.91
CA SER A 87 10.79 0.58 -12.59
C SER A 87 9.80 -0.17 -11.69
N LEU A 88 10.10 -0.30 -10.39
CA LEU A 88 9.16 -0.89 -9.43
C LEU A 88 8.03 0.07 -9.12
N ALA A 89 8.34 1.36 -8.92
CA ALA A 89 7.32 2.37 -8.63
C ALA A 89 6.29 2.45 -9.76
N ASP A 90 6.72 2.47 -11.03
CA ASP A 90 5.83 2.45 -12.19
C ASP A 90 4.97 1.19 -12.24
N ARG A 91 5.55 0.01 -11.98
CA ARG A 91 4.79 -1.24 -11.93
C ARG A 91 3.70 -1.20 -10.87
N VAL A 92 4.01 -0.73 -9.67
CA VAL A 92 3.03 -0.61 -8.57
C VAL A 92 1.91 0.35 -8.95
N MET A 93 2.22 1.45 -9.64
CA MET A 93 1.20 2.39 -10.10
C MET A 93 0.28 1.78 -11.18
N ILE A 94 0.83 1.00 -12.12
CA ILE A 94 0.05 0.29 -13.14
C ILE A 94 -0.87 -0.73 -12.48
N GLU A 95 -0.34 -1.56 -11.57
CA GLU A 95 -1.15 -2.56 -10.85
C GLU A 95 -2.30 -1.91 -10.08
N LEU A 96 -2.08 -0.74 -9.47
CA LEU A 96 -3.11 -0.01 -8.75
C LEU A 96 -4.14 0.63 -9.70
N GLU A 97 -3.72 1.12 -10.86
CA GLU A 97 -4.59 1.66 -11.90
C GLU A 97 -5.56 0.60 -12.44
N ASP A 98 -5.09 -0.64 -12.62
CA ASP A 98 -5.93 -1.78 -13.02
C ASP A 98 -7.05 -2.08 -12.00
N GLN A 99 -6.89 -1.66 -10.74
CA GLN A 99 -7.89 -1.84 -9.67
C GLN A 99 -8.90 -0.69 -9.60
N MET A 100 -8.76 0.38 -10.40
CA MET A 100 -9.67 1.52 -10.37
C MET A 100 -11.07 1.21 -10.91
N GLN A 101 -11.22 0.08 -11.62
CA GLN A 101 -12.49 -0.48 -12.08
C GLN A 101 -12.98 -1.65 -11.21
N ASN A 102 -12.22 -2.02 -10.18
CA ASN A 102 -12.56 -3.10 -9.26
C ASN A 102 -13.50 -2.56 -8.18
N ASP A 103 -14.80 -2.83 -8.34
CA ASP A 103 -15.92 -2.32 -7.54
C ASP A 103 -16.02 -0.77 -7.47
N CYS A 104 -15.20 -0.08 -8.27
CA CYS A 104 -15.05 1.37 -8.33
C CYS A 104 -15.24 1.86 -9.77
N ILE A 105 -15.54 3.16 -9.96
CA ILE A 105 -15.63 3.79 -11.29
C ILE A 105 -14.51 4.83 -11.41
N GLY A 106 -13.35 4.41 -11.92
CA GLY A 106 -12.21 5.31 -12.16
C GLY A 106 -11.63 5.92 -10.88
N THR A 107 -11.70 5.18 -9.77
CA THR A 107 -11.36 5.67 -8.43
C THR A 107 -10.88 4.51 -7.54
N LEU A 108 -10.42 4.80 -6.33
CA LEU A 108 -9.92 3.79 -5.39
C LEU A 108 -10.72 3.80 -4.09
N SER A 109 -11.00 2.62 -3.57
CA SER A 109 -11.65 2.45 -2.27
C SER A 109 -10.68 2.71 -1.11
N GLU A 110 -11.24 2.78 0.09
CA GLU A 110 -10.49 2.92 1.34
C GLU A 110 -9.55 1.73 1.56
N PHE A 111 -10.07 0.52 1.37
CA PHE A 111 -9.33 -0.72 1.51
C PHE A 111 -9.95 -1.84 0.68
N TYR A 112 -9.19 -2.92 0.55
CA TYR A 112 -9.54 -4.09 -0.26
C TYR A 112 -9.26 -5.37 0.53
N ASP A 113 -9.96 -6.46 0.19
CA ASP A 113 -9.48 -7.81 0.50
C ASP A 113 -8.04 -7.94 -0.02
N SER A 114 -7.15 -8.61 0.72
CA SER A 114 -5.73 -8.71 0.35
C SER A 114 -5.36 -10.00 -0.37
N SER A 115 -6.39 -10.72 -0.82
CA SER A 115 -6.32 -11.92 -1.67
C SER A 115 -7.28 -11.79 -2.85
N PRO A 116 -6.95 -12.34 -4.03
CA PRO A 116 -7.86 -12.34 -5.18
C PRO A 116 -9.27 -12.84 -4.82
N PRO A 117 -10.33 -12.22 -5.36
CA PRO A 117 -10.33 -11.22 -6.43
C PRO A 117 -10.14 -9.76 -5.94
N PHE A 118 -9.70 -9.54 -4.69
CA PHE A 118 -9.48 -8.22 -4.10
C PHE A 118 -10.74 -7.33 -4.08
N TYR A 119 -11.84 -7.79 -3.47
CA TYR A 119 -13.05 -6.97 -3.34
C TYR A 119 -12.79 -5.66 -2.61
N ALA A 120 -13.40 -4.57 -3.08
CA ALA A 120 -13.27 -3.26 -2.47
C ALA A 120 -14.29 -3.06 -1.35
N HIS A 121 -13.87 -2.39 -0.28
CA HIS A 121 -14.69 -2.15 0.92
C HIS A 121 -14.47 -0.75 1.49
N GLY A 122 -15.32 -0.37 2.45
CA GLY A 122 -15.24 0.92 3.12
C GLY A 122 -15.76 2.07 2.25
N GLY A 123 -15.11 3.23 2.37
CA GLY A 123 -15.43 4.37 1.51
C GLY A 123 -14.97 4.17 0.06
N TYR A 124 -15.91 4.00 -0.86
CA TYR A 124 -15.60 4.12 -2.30
C TYR A 124 -15.18 5.56 -2.62
N SER A 125 -14.18 5.75 -3.48
CA SER A 125 -13.55 7.06 -3.73
C SER A 125 -12.96 7.70 -2.48
N PHE A 126 -12.15 6.95 -1.75
CA PHE A 126 -11.57 7.43 -0.51
C PHE A 126 -10.51 8.51 -0.77
N ALA A 127 -10.67 9.65 -0.10
CA ALA A 127 -9.85 10.83 -0.33
C ALA A 127 -8.35 10.56 -0.16
N MET A 128 -7.96 9.78 0.86
CA MET A 128 -6.55 9.45 1.10
C MET A 128 -6.00 8.51 0.03
N SER A 129 -6.76 7.50 -0.38
CA SER A 129 -6.36 6.55 -1.44
C SER A 129 -6.09 7.29 -2.75
N VAL A 130 -6.99 8.18 -3.16
CA VAL A 130 -6.81 8.98 -4.38
C VAL A 130 -5.64 9.97 -4.23
N SER A 131 -5.56 10.68 -3.11
CA SER A 131 -4.52 11.69 -2.88
C SER A 131 -3.12 11.10 -2.87
N GLU A 132 -2.92 9.96 -2.20
CA GLU A 132 -1.61 9.31 -2.09
C GLU A 132 -1.16 8.70 -3.42
N THR A 133 -2.09 8.18 -4.23
CA THR A 133 -1.82 7.74 -5.61
C THR A 133 -1.38 8.92 -6.49
N LEU A 134 -2.07 10.06 -6.41
CA LEU A 134 -1.67 11.27 -7.15
C LEU A 134 -0.31 11.81 -6.67
N ARG A 135 -0.04 11.76 -5.36
CA ARG A 135 1.24 12.16 -4.78
C ARG A 135 2.37 11.26 -5.25
N ALA A 136 2.18 9.93 -5.25
CA ALA A 136 3.13 8.97 -5.80
C ALA A 136 3.48 9.27 -7.26
N LYS A 137 2.46 9.53 -8.10
CA LYS A 137 2.65 9.89 -9.51
C LYS A 137 3.48 11.17 -9.69
N ARG A 138 3.27 12.18 -8.82
CA ARG A 138 4.09 13.40 -8.82
C ARG A 138 5.54 13.13 -8.40
N LEU A 139 5.76 12.27 -7.39
CA LEU A 139 7.10 11.89 -6.95
C LEU A 139 7.87 11.20 -8.07
N ILE A 140 7.30 10.17 -8.70
CA ILE A 140 7.93 9.46 -9.81
C ILE A 140 8.34 10.44 -10.92
N ARG A 141 7.45 11.35 -11.30
CA ARG A 141 7.73 12.41 -12.31
C ARG A 141 8.82 13.40 -11.90
N SER A 142 9.13 13.54 -10.62
CA SER A 142 10.21 14.45 -10.18
C SER A 142 11.60 13.81 -10.26
N PHE A 143 11.67 12.48 -10.42
CA PHE A 143 12.91 11.74 -10.58
C PHE A 143 13.26 11.45 -12.05
N GLY A 144 12.27 11.36 -12.93
CA GLY A 144 12.44 11.22 -14.39
C GLY A 144 12.62 12.56 -15.09
#